data_AF-A0A6M0JD94-F1
#
_entry.id   AF-A0A6M0JD94-F1
#
_cell.length_a   1.000
_cell.length_b   1.000
_cell.length_c   1.000
_cell.angle_alpha   90.00
_cell.angle_beta   90.00
_cell.angle_gamma   90.00
#
_symmetry.space_group_name_H-M   'P 1'
#
loop_
_entity.id
_entity.type
_entity.pdbx_description
1 polymer ?
#
loop_
_entity_poly.entity_id
_entity_poly.type
_entity_poly.pdbx_seq_one_letter_code
_entity_poly.pdbx_strand_id
1 'polypeptide(L)'
;MTNTTMLDNRINKQIKFEPLEATVAATEEESVILAEKLTQVAISLSVLLQVLNIAKYDKAAAFRYADRYINNIKNSKWVIIKTA
;
A
#
# COMPACT_ATOMS: atom_id res chain seq x y z
N MET A 1 21.31 -38.17 -19.21
CA MET A 1 21.27 -37.24 -18.05
C MET A 1 21.29 -35.80 -18.57
N THR A 2 20.16 -35.26 -19.04
CA THR A 2 20.13 -33.93 -19.69
C THR A 2 18.68 -33.43 -19.82
N ASN A 3 17.90 -33.43 -18.74
CA ASN A 3 16.52 -32.89 -18.77
C ASN A 3 16.19 -31.96 -17.60
N THR A 4 17.04 -31.86 -16.60
CA THR A 4 16.83 -30.97 -15.44
C THR A 4 17.28 -29.54 -15.74
N THR A 5 18.47 -29.37 -16.34
CA THR A 5 19.04 -28.04 -16.65
C THR A 5 18.19 -27.19 -17.60
N MET A 6 17.46 -27.83 -18.53
CA MET A 6 16.59 -27.12 -19.48
C MET A 6 15.26 -26.70 -18.84
N LEU A 7 14.79 -27.45 -17.83
CA LEU A 7 13.61 -27.12 -17.04
C LEU A 7 13.92 -25.97 -16.07
N ASP A 8 15.06 -26.05 -15.37
CA ASP A 8 15.53 -25.03 -14.43
C ASP A 8 15.71 -23.66 -15.11
N ASN A 9 16.26 -23.66 -16.33
CA ASN A 9 16.39 -22.42 -17.12
C ASN A 9 15.06 -21.85 -17.62
N ARG A 10 14.06 -22.70 -17.92
CA ARG A 10 12.71 -22.22 -18.30
C ARG A 10 11.96 -21.61 -17.12
N ILE A 11 12.10 -22.21 -15.94
CA ILE A 11 11.50 -21.70 -14.70
C ILE A 11 12.14 -20.35 -14.34
N ASN A 12 13.47 -20.25 -14.35
CA ASN A 12 14.17 -19.01 -14.02
C ASN A 12 13.96 -17.87 -15.03
N LYS A 13 13.68 -18.17 -16.31
CA LYS A 13 13.38 -17.13 -17.33
C LYS A 13 11.96 -16.58 -17.24
N GLN A 14 10.99 -17.37 -16.79
CA GLN A 14 9.60 -16.94 -16.68
C GLN A 14 9.35 -16.12 -15.41
N ILE A 15 10.09 -16.40 -14.34
CA ILE A 15 9.95 -15.68 -13.08
C ILE A 15 11.00 -14.57 -13.02
N LYS A 16 10.73 -13.49 -13.75
CA LYS A 16 11.45 -12.23 -13.60
C LYS A 16 11.05 -11.65 -12.24
N PHE A 17 11.64 -12.15 -11.16
CA PHE A 17 11.55 -11.52 -9.85
C PHE A 17 12.22 -10.14 -9.98
N GLU A 18 11.42 -9.08 -9.98
CA GLU A 18 11.92 -7.80 -9.49
C GLU A 18 12.46 -8.04 -8.08
N PRO A 19 13.56 -7.37 -7.66
CA PRO A 19 14.04 -7.51 -6.31
C PRO A 19 12.87 -7.20 -5.38
N LEU A 20 12.46 -8.18 -4.59
CA LEU A 20 11.45 -7.98 -3.56
C LEU A 20 12.13 -7.06 -2.54
N GLU A 21 12.00 -5.75 -2.72
CA GLU A 21 12.50 -4.79 -1.74
C GLU A 21 11.92 -5.21 -0.39
N ALA A 22 12.80 -5.41 0.58
CA ALA A 22 12.40 -5.92 1.88
C ALA A 22 11.30 -5.02 2.42
N THR A 23 10.15 -5.61 2.73
CA THR A 23 9.03 -4.86 3.29
C THR A 23 9.43 -4.41 4.68
N VAL A 24 9.52 -3.09 4.86
CA VAL A 24 9.87 -2.47 6.14
C VAL A 24 8.59 -1.96 6.79
N ALA A 25 8.43 -2.24 8.07
CA ALA A 25 7.36 -1.70 8.88
C ALA A 25 7.52 -0.18 9.04
N ALA A 26 6.41 0.55 9.10
CA ALA A 26 6.43 1.98 9.39
C ALA A 26 6.87 2.24 10.83
N THR A 27 7.60 3.34 11.05
CA THR A 27 7.89 3.82 12.40
C THR A 27 6.63 4.42 13.05
N GLU A 28 6.70 4.72 14.34
CA GLU A 28 5.59 5.36 15.06
C GLU A 28 5.30 6.75 14.49
N GLU A 29 6.33 7.56 14.22
CA GLU A 29 6.19 8.89 13.62
C GLU A 29 5.57 8.81 12.23
N GLU A 30 5.97 7.83 11.43
CA GLU A 30 5.44 7.62 10.08
C GLU A 30 3.97 7.17 10.12
N SER A 31 3.59 6.41 11.15
CA SER A 31 2.21 5.99 11.38
C SER A 31 1.32 7.18 11.75
N VAL A 32 1.84 8.15 12.53
CA VAL A 32 1.15 9.40 12.84
C VAL A 32 0.94 10.23 11.59
N ILE A 33 1.99 10.44 10.78
CA ILE A 33 1.90 11.19 9.51
C ILE A 33 0.89 10.53 8.56
N LEU A 34 0.87 9.20 8.51
CA LEU A 34 -0.06 8.45 7.69
C LEU A 34 -1.51 8.62 8.17
N ALA A 35 -1.74 8.63 9.48
CA ALA A 35 -3.04 8.89 10.07
C ALA A 35 -3.51 10.33 9.79
N GLU A 36 -2.64 11.34 9.96
CA GLU A 36 -2.95 12.74 9.65
C GLU A 36 -3.32 12.94 8.18
N LYS A 37 -2.55 12.36 7.25
CA LYS A 37 -2.82 12.42 5.81
C LYS A 37 -4.19 11.85 5.46
N LEU A 38 -4.62 10.82 6.20
CA LEU A 38 -5.89 10.14 6.02
C LEU A 38 -7.06 10.92 6.65
N THR A 39 -6.89 11.52 7.83
CA THR A 39 -7.96 12.28 8.52
C THR A 39 -8.26 13.65 7.90
N GLN A 40 -7.41 14.15 6.99
CA GLN A 40 -7.71 15.32 6.16
C GLN A 40 -8.93 15.13 5.25
N VAL A 41 -9.43 13.90 5.13
CA VAL A 41 -10.65 13.54 4.42
C VAL A 41 -11.58 12.85 5.43
N ALA A 42 -12.90 13.07 5.34
CA ALA A 42 -13.86 12.35 6.17
C ALA A 42 -13.82 10.85 5.83
N ILE A 43 -13.01 10.10 6.56
CA ILE A 43 -12.74 8.69 6.32
C ILE A 43 -13.43 7.79 7.34
N SER A 44 -13.86 6.62 6.90
CA SER A 44 -14.34 5.59 7.81
C SER A 44 -13.18 5.09 8.68
N LEU A 45 -13.43 4.91 9.98
CA LEU A 45 -12.48 4.32 10.93
C LEU A 45 -11.94 2.97 10.42
N SER A 46 -12.77 2.19 9.71
CA SER A 46 -12.38 0.92 9.10
C SER A 46 -11.24 1.04 8.08
N VAL A 47 -11.16 2.16 7.37
CA VAL A 47 -10.12 2.44 6.37
C VAL A 47 -8.82 2.83 7.06
N LEU A 48 -8.91 3.67 8.10
CA LEU A 48 -7.76 4.04 8.92
C LEU A 48 -7.10 2.80 9.55
N LEU A 49 -7.90 1.92 10.16
CA LEU A 49 -7.41 0.68 10.78
C LEU A 49 -6.78 -0.28 9.76
N GLN A 50 -7.35 -0.39 8.55
CA GLN A 50 -6.76 -1.19 7.49
C GLN A 50 -5.39 -0.67 7.07
N VAL A 51 -5.25 0.65 6.89
CA VAL A 51 -3.98 1.25 6.50
C VAL A 51 -2.91 1.07 7.57
N LEU A 52 -3.25 1.26 8.84
CA LEU A 52 -2.34 1.01 9.97
C LEU A 52 -1.94 -0.47 10.05
N ASN A 53 -2.87 -1.39 9.77
CA ASN A 53 -2.55 -2.82 9.75
C ASN A 53 -1.57 -3.19 8.63
N ILE A 54 -1.70 -2.57 7.45
CA ILE A 54 -0.73 -2.74 6.35
C ILE A 54 0.63 -2.14 6.75
N ALA A 55 0.63 -0.96 7.38
CA ALA A 55 1.84 -0.24 7.77
C ALA A 55 2.73 -1.03 8.75
N LYS A 56 2.16 -1.96 9.53
CA LYS A 56 2.91 -2.88 10.40
C LYS A 56 3.85 -3.82 9.66
N TYR A 57 3.59 -4.09 8.39
CA TYR A 57 4.35 -5.05 7.60
C TYR A 57 5.01 -4.41 6.38
N ASP A 58 4.31 -3.47 5.73
CA ASP A 58 4.78 -2.81 4.53
C ASP A 58 4.33 -1.34 4.52
N LYS A 59 5.25 -0.46 4.92
CA LYS A 59 5.08 0.99 4.87
C LYS A 59 4.71 1.45 3.46
N ALA A 60 5.42 1.00 2.42
CA ALA A 60 5.23 1.49 1.06
C ALA A 60 3.85 1.10 0.51
N ALA A 61 3.35 -0.09 0.84
CA ALA A 61 1.99 -0.49 0.51
C ALA A 61 0.94 0.35 1.24
N ALA A 62 1.16 0.67 2.52
CA ALA A 62 0.22 1.47 3.30
C ALA A 62 0.06 2.90 2.74
N PHE A 63 1.18 3.55 2.38
CA PHE A 63 1.14 4.87 1.73
C PHE A 63 0.46 4.80 0.35
N ARG A 64 0.78 3.80 -0.47
CA ARG A 64 0.13 3.59 -1.78
C ARG A 64 -1.38 3.38 -1.65
N TYR A 65 -1.83 2.63 -0.65
CA TYR A 65 -3.25 2.44 -0.38
C TYR A 65 -3.92 3.77 -0.01
N ALA A 66 -3.33 4.53 0.91
CA ALA A 66 -3.85 5.83 1.32
C ALA A 66 -3.98 6.80 0.13
N ASP A 67 -2.96 6.86 -0.74
CA ASP A 67 -2.99 7.70 -1.95
C ASP A 67 -4.09 7.30 -2.92
N ARG A 68 -4.23 5.99 -3.18
CA ARG A 68 -5.31 5.48 -4.03
C ARG A 68 -6.68 5.81 -3.46
N TYR A 69 -6.85 5.66 -2.15
CA TYR A 69 -8.10 5.95 -1.46
C TYR A 69 -8.46 7.45 -1.54
N ILE A 70 -7.51 8.34 -1.26
CA ILE A 70 -7.70 9.80 -1.38
C ILE A 70 -8.02 10.20 -2.83
N ASN A 71 -7.31 9.63 -3.81
CA ASN A 71 -7.55 9.93 -5.22
C ASN A 71 -8.93 9.44 -5.69
N ASN A 72 -9.39 8.28 -5.22
CA ASN A 72 -10.73 7.79 -5.49
C ASN A 72 -11.80 8.71 -4.87
N ILE A 73 -11.57 9.24 -3.67
CA ILE A 73 -12.49 10.20 -3.04
C ILE A 73 -12.50 11.53 -3.80
N LYS A 74 -11.34 12.05 -4.21
CA LYS A 74 -11.25 13.31 -4.99
C LYS A 74 -11.98 13.20 -6.33
N ASN A 75 -11.92 12.04 -6.98
CA ASN A 75 -12.62 11.78 -8.23
C ASN A 75 -14.12 11.51 -8.03
N SER A 76 -14.49 10.98 -6.86
CA SER A 76 -15.87 10.77 -6.46
C SER A 76 -16.41 12.07 -5.84
N LYS A 77 -16.76 13.07 -6.66
CA LYS A 77 -17.39 14.36 -6.26
C LYS A 77 -18.04 14.32 -4.86
N TRP A 78 -17.32 14.69 -3.80
CA TRP A 78 -17.95 14.91 -2.50
C TRP A 78 -18.33 16.38 -2.37
N VAL A 79 -19.63 16.55 -2.16
CA VAL A 79 -20.26 17.61 -1.40
C VAL A 79 -19.31 18.06 -0.30
N ILE A 80 -18.78 19.27 -0.45
CA ILE A 80 -18.08 19.98 0.60
C ILE A 80 -19.08 20.10 1.74
N ILE A 81 -18.88 19.35 2.83
CA ILE A 81 -19.56 19.63 4.08
C ILE A 81 -18.94 20.95 4.56
N LYS A 82 -19.60 22.06 4.21
CA LYS A 82 -19.31 23.34 4.83
C LYS A 82 -19.73 23.22 6.29
N THR A 83 -18.76 23.21 7.19
CA THR A 83 -18.99 23.59 8.58
C THR A 83 -19.60 24.99 8.60
N ALA A 84 -20.80 25.09 9.16
CA ALA A 84 -21.50 26.35 9.43
C ALA A 84 -20.87 27.06 10.63
#